data_AF-A0A2V8E862-F1
#
_entry.id   AF-A0A2V8E862-F1
#
_cell.length_a   1.000
_cell.length_b   1.000
_cell.length_c   1.000
_cell.angle_alpha   90.00
_cell.angle_beta   90.00
_cell.angle_gamma   90.00
#
_symmetry.space_group_name_H-M   'P 1'
#
loop_
_entity.id
_entity.type
_entity.pdbx_description
1 polymer ?
#
loop_
_entity_poly.entity_id
_entity_poly.type
_entity_poly.pdbx_seq_one_letter_code
_entity_poly.pdbx_strand_id
1 'polypeptide(L)'
;MPSPDPASRPLRHASPPLGLVSAIYAVWLTQALGGSGFSVPFGLLVAGVSIPAARLKLLPGWLVIFGIALAVCGELSWLNLLAPQFLPLVPLTRFPGFVWMIAVGVVLPTTRAGAKRQEAA
;
A
#
# COMPACT_ATOMS: atom_id res chain seq x y z
N MET A 1 17.03 -60.93 20.32
CA MET A 1 16.69 -59.68 19.59
C MET A 1 17.47 -58.54 20.23
N PRO A 2 18.43 -57.90 19.53
CA PRO A 2 19.19 -56.77 20.06
C PRO A 2 18.30 -55.54 20.17
N SER A 3 18.34 -54.84 21.31
CA SER A 3 17.69 -53.54 21.50
C SER A 3 18.30 -52.51 20.54
N PRO A 4 17.51 -51.68 19.84
CA PRO A 4 18.04 -50.61 18.99
C PRO A 4 18.83 -49.61 19.84
N ASP A 5 20.10 -49.43 19.50
CA ASP A 5 21.04 -48.52 20.16
C ASP A 5 20.56 -47.06 20.05
N PRO A 6 20.32 -46.34 21.18
CA PRO A 6 19.90 -44.94 21.17
C PRO A 6 20.94 -44.00 20.52
N ALA A 7 22.19 -44.45 20.34
CA ALA A 7 23.26 -43.68 19.71
C ALA A 7 23.19 -43.65 18.17
N SER A 8 22.32 -44.46 17.54
CA SER A 8 22.14 -44.47 16.07
C SER A 8 21.18 -43.39 15.56
N ARG A 9 20.59 -42.58 16.45
CA ARG A 9 19.76 -41.44 16.03
C ARG A 9 20.65 -40.40 15.35
N PRO A 10 20.45 -40.09 14.06
CA PRO A 10 21.14 -38.97 13.44
C PRO A 10 20.75 -37.73 14.23
N LEU A 11 21.73 -37.14 14.92
CA LEU A 11 21.60 -35.79 15.45
C LEU A 11 21.28 -34.92 14.24
N ARG A 12 20.01 -34.48 14.12
CA ARG A 12 19.63 -33.37 13.24
C ARG A 12 20.37 -32.14 13.78
N HIS A 13 21.64 -32.04 13.41
CA HIS A 13 22.49 -30.91 13.71
C HIS A 13 21.85 -29.69 13.07
N ALA A 14 21.37 -28.81 13.94
CA ALA A 14 20.81 -27.52 13.61
C ALA A 14 21.79 -26.74 12.74
N SER A 15 21.48 -26.59 11.46
CA SER A 15 22.13 -25.62 10.58
C SER A 15 21.06 -24.78 9.93
N PRO A 16 20.83 -23.55 10.41
CA PRO A 16 20.56 -22.49 9.45
C PRO A 16 21.36 -21.23 9.77
N PRO A 17 22.61 -21.08 9.27
CA PRO A 17 23.11 -19.74 8.97
C PRO A 17 22.35 -19.17 7.75
N LEU A 18 22.06 -20.02 6.75
CA LEU A 18 21.42 -19.61 5.49
C LEU A 18 19.90 -19.48 5.58
N GLY A 19 19.22 -20.37 6.33
CA GLY A 19 17.76 -20.33 6.47
C GLY A 19 17.26 -19.15 7.30
N LEU A 20 18.01 -18.75 8.33
CA LEU A 20 17.70 -17.57 9.13
C LEU A 20 17.93 -16.29 8.32
N VAL A 21 19.04 -16.22 7.58
CA VAL A 21 19.33 -15.10 6.69
C VAL A 21 18.27 -14.98 5.59
N SER A 22 17.87 -16.07 4.93
CA SER A 22 16.81 -16.02 3.91
C SER A 22 15.46 -15.62 4.51
N ALA A 23 15.13 -16.08 5.72
CA ALA A 23 13.92 -15.68 6.42
C ALA A 23 13.91 -14.17 6.72
N ILE A 24 15.03 -13.62 7.18
CA ILE A 24 15.19 -12.17 7.40
C ILE A 24 15.00 -11.43 6.08
N TYR A 25 15.73 -11.81 5.02
CA TYR A 25 15.59 -11.17 3.70
C TYR A 25 14.15 -11.26 3.17
N ALA A 26 13.48 -12.40 3.33
CA ALA A 26 12.10 -12.59 2.91
C ALA A 26 11.14 -11.65 3.65
N VAL A 27 11.33 -11.41 4.95
CA VAL A 27 10.53 -10.44 5.72
C VAL A 27 10.73 -9.03 5.19
N TRP A 28 11.98 -8.61 4.91
CA TRP A 28 12.24 -7.29 4.33
C TRP A 28 11.64 -7.12 2.93
N LEU A 29 11.78 -8.14 2.07
CA LEU A 29 11.23 -8.13 0.72
C LEU A 29 9.70 -8.10 0.72
N THR A 30 9.05 -8.93 1.53
CA THR A 30 7.59 -8.95 1.64
C THR A 30 7.06 -7.65 2.23
N GLN A 31 7.76 -7.05 3.19
CA GLN A 31 7.36 -5.76 3.74
C GLN A 31 7.58 -4.61 2.75
N ALA A 32 8.69 -4.62 2.01
CA ALA A 32 8.99 -3.64 0.98
C ALA A 32 8.01 -3.73 -0.20
N LEU A 33 7.64 -4.94 -0.65
CA LEU A 33 6.71 -5.12 -1.77
C LEU A 33 5.25 -4.93 -1.34
N GLY A 34 4.87 -5.41 -0.15
CA GLY A 34 3.48 -5.39 0.31
C GLY A 34 3.06 -4.10 1.03
N GLY A 35 3.98 -3.46 1.76
CA GLY A 35 3.70 -2.25 2.54
C GLY A 35 4.01 -0.97 1.80
N SER A 36 5.29 -0.55 1.82
CA SER A 36 5.73 0.69 1.18
C SER A 36 5.63 0.62 -0.34
N GLY A 37 5.94 -0.54 -0.94
CA GLY A 37 5.86 -0.76 -2.39
C GLY A 37 4.45 -0.71 -2.96
N PHE A 38 3.41 -0.92 -2.15
CA PHE A 38 2.03 -0.60 -2.54
C PHE A 38 1.72 0.88 -2.30
N SER A 39 2.09 1.40 -1.14
CA SER A 39 1.66 2.71 -0.66
C SER A 39 2.24 3.88 -1.46
N VAL A 40 3.50 3.78 -1.90
CA VAL A 40 4.18 4.81 -2.70
C VAL A 40 3.55 4.99 -4.08
N PRO A 41 3.46 3.95 -4.96
CA PRO A 41 2.84 4.12 -6.27
C PRO A 41 1.34 4.45 -6.15
N PHE A 42 0.65 3.96 -5.12
CA PHE A 42 -0.72 4.37 -4.84
C PHE A 42 -0.80 5.86 -4.48
N GLY A 43 0.08 6.37 -3.63
CA GLY A 43 0.14 7.78 -3.27
C GLY A 43 0.40 8.67 -4.50
N LEU A 44 1.32 8.28 -5.36
CA LEU A 44 1.59 8.93 -6.65
C LEU A 44 0.37 8.93 -7.58
N LEU A 45 -0.36 7.81 -7.66
CA LEU A 45 -1.62 7.74 -8.43
C LEU A 45 -2.64 8.74 -7.88
N VAL A 46 -2.85 8.75 -6.57
CA VAL A 46 -3.81 9.63 -5.91
C VAL A 46 -3.44 11.09 -6.10
N ALA A 47 -2.15 11.46 -6.01
CA ALA A 47 -1.66 12.79 -6.34
C ALA A 47 -1.92 13.13 -7.82
N GLY A 48 -1.57 12.20 -8.72
CA GLY A 48 -1.77 12.32 -10.16
C GLY A 48 -3.24 12.47 -10.57
N VAL A 49 -4.19 11.98 -9.78
CA VAL A 49 -5.63 12.19 -9.99
C VAL A 49 -6.10 13.49 -9.33
N SER A 50 -5.64 13.77 -8.11
CA SER A 50 -6.08 14.93 -7.32
C SER A 50 -5.65 16.26 -7.95
N ILE A 51 -4.41 16.37 -8.45
CA ILE A 51 -3.87 17.59 -9.05
C ILE A 51 -4.67 18.02 -10.30
N PRO A 52 -4.87 17.18 -11.33
CA PRO A 52 -5.67 17.58 -12.49
C PRO A 52 -7.15 17.75 -12.14
N ALA A 53 -7.71 16.95 -11.22
CA ALA A 53 -9.08 17.14 -10.77
C ALA A 53 -9.29 18.48 -10.04
N ALA A 54 -8.29 18.93 -9.29
CA ALA A 54 -8.29 20.26 -8.67
C ALA A 54 -8.19 21.37 -9.70
N ARG A 55 -7.25 21.26 -10.66
CA ARG A 55 -7.07 22.23 -11.76
C ARG A 55 -8.33 22.38 -12.61
N LEU A 56 -9.01 21.27 -12.91
CA LEU A 56 -10.20 21.22 -13.75
C LEU A 56 -11.51 21.35 -12.95
N LYS A 57 -11.44 21.52 -11.62
CA LYS A 57 -12.59 21.59 -10.69
C LYS A 57 -13.60 20.46 -10.88
N LEU A 58 -13.11 19.25 -11.18
CA LEU A 58 -13.92 18.06 -11.46
C LEU A 58 -14.39 17.32 -10.20
N LEU A 59 -13.74 17.58 -9.06
CA LEU A 59 -14.06 16.95 -7.79
C LEU A 59 -14.38 18.02 -6.72
N PRO A 60 -15.23 17.71 -5.74
CA PRO A 60 -15.44 18.59 -4.59
C PRO A 60 -14.13 18.78 -3.82
N GLY A 61 -13.89 20.00 -3.34
CA GLY A 61 -12.61 20.38 -2.74
C GLY A 61 -12.18 19.51 -1.55
N TRP A 62 -13.12 18.98 -0.77
CA TRP A 62 -12.80 18.04 0.31
C TRP A 62 -12.21 16.72 -0.23
N LEU A 63 -12.72 16.18 -1.33
CA LEU A 63 -12.16 14.97 -1.94
C LEU A 63 -10.72 15.19 -2.42
N VAL A 64 -10.45 16.36 -3.00
CA VAL A 64 -9.09 16.75 -3.43
C VAL A 64 -8.15 16.82 -2.23
N ILE A 65 -8.55 17.49 -1.15
CA ILE A 65 -7.73 17.61 0.07
C ILE A 65 -7.48 16.22 0.68
N PHE A 66 -8.50 15.36 0.73
CA PHE A 66 -8.37 14.00 1.23
C PHE A 66 -7.42 13.16 0.37
N GLY A 67 -7.49 13.30 -0.95
CA GLY A 67 -6.57 12.66 -1.88
C GLY A 67 -5.13 13.13 -1.67
N ILE A 68 -4.90 14.44 -1.54
CA ILE A 68 -3.57 14.98 -1.25
C ILE A 68 -3.04 14.44 0.09
N ALA A 69 -3.86 14.38 1.14
CA ALA A 69 -3.46 13.83 2.42
C ALA A 69 -3.07 12.34 2.32
N LEU A 70 -3.82 11.54 1.56
CA LEU A 70 -3.50 10.14 1.29
C LEU A 70 -2.23 9.98 0.47
N ALA A 71 -2.00 10.84 -0.52
CA ALA A 71 -0.79 10.84 -1.33
C ALA A 71 0.46 11.09 -0.48
N VAL A 72 0.38 12.09 0.41
CA VAL A 72 1.43 12.39 1.38
C VAL A 72 1.66 11.19 2.31
N CYS A 73 0.61 10.58 2.85
CA CYS A 73 0.75 9.37 3.69
C CYS A 73 1.37 8.18 2.92
N GLY A 74 1.07 8.04 1.62
CA GLY A 74 1.60 7.00 0.74
C GLY A 74 3.10 7.12 0.53
N GLU A 75 3.58 8.33 0.25
CA GLU A 75 4.99 8.67 0.17
C GLU A 75 5.69 8.51 1.53
N LEU A 76 5.07 9.01 2.61
CA LEU A 76 5.62 8.89 3.96
C LEU A 76 5.71 7.44 4.46
N SER A 77 4.94 6.52 3.88
CA SER A 77 5.01 5.10 4.25
C SER A 77 6.35 4.45 3.91
N TRP A 78 7.15 5.04 3.01
CA TRP A 78 8.54 4.60 2.78
C TRP A 78 9.44 4.80 4.01
N LEU A 79 9.17 5.82 4.84
CA LEU A 79 9.92 6.07 6.09
C LEU A 79 9.77 4.94 7.11
N ASN A 80 8.81 4.02 6.91
CA ASN A 80 8.70 2.82 7.72
C ASN A 80 9.95 1.91 7.64
N LEU A 81 10.75 2.03 6.58
CA LEU A 81 12.03 1.34 6.48
C LEU A 81 13.09 1.91 7.43
N LEU A 82 12.97 3.18 7.82
CA LEU A 82 13.89 3.87 8.72
C LEU A 82 13.46 3.76 10.18
N ALA A 83 12.17 3.85 10.45
CA ALA A 83 11.63 3.73 11.80
C ALA A 83 10.30 2.96 11.79
N PRO A 84 10.13 1.95 12.67
CA PRO A 84 8.88 1.17 12.76
C PRO A 84 7.68 2.01 13.23
N GLN A 85 7.90 3.24 13.68
CA GLN A 85 6.87 4.19 14.09
C GLN A 85 5.92 4.58 12.95
N PHE A 86 6.32 4.36 11.68
CA PHE A 86 5.51 4.66 10.50
C PHE A 86 4.72 3.46 9.95
N LEU A 87 4.81 2.28 10.59
CA LEU A 87 3.96 1.11 10.32
C LEU A 87 2.45 1.46 10.22
N PRO A 88 1.87 2.31 11.09
CA PRO A 88 0.44 2.65 11.00
C PRO A 88 0.06 3.50 9.77
N LEU A 89 1.01 4.12 9.06
CA LEU A 89 0.69 4.88 7.84
C LEU A 89 0.25 3.95 6.70
N VAL A 90 0.80 2.75 6.60
CA VAL A 90 0.48 1.77 5.56
C VAL A 90 -1.01 1.37 5.58
N PRO A 91 -1.61 0.90 6.70
CA PRO A 91 -3.03 0.63 6.76
C PRO A 91 -3.86 1.91 6.59
N LEU A 92 -3.37 3.06 7.08
CA LEU A 92 -4.03 4.34 6.89
C LEU A 92 -4.05 4.78 5.42
N THR A 93 -3.11 4.37 4.58
CA THR A 93 -3.21 4.63 3.14
C THR A 93 -4.11 3.63 2.42
N ARG A 94 -4.15 2.38 2.88
CA ARG A 94 -4.95 1.32 2.27
C ARG A 94 -6.44 1.55 2.44
N PHE A 95 -6.92 1.55 3.68
CA PHE A 95 -8.36 1.49 3.94
C PHE A 95 -9.11 2.73 3.44
N PRO A 96 -8.75 3.96 3.88
CA PRO A 96 -9.39 5.15 3.36
C PRO A 96 -8.98 5.45 1.91
N GLY A 97 -7.84 4.94 1.42
CA GLY A 97 -7.48 5.03 0.01
C GLY A 97 -8.48 4.33 -0.91
N PHE A 98 -8.93 3.12 -0.55
CA PHE A 98 -9.98 2.43 -1.31
C PHE A 98 -11.32 3.16 -1.25
N VAL A 99 -11.70 3.67 -0.08
CA VAL A 99 -12.92 4.48 0.08
C VAL A 99 -12.86 5.71 -0.81
N TRP A 100 -11.70 6.38 -0.84
CA TRP A 100 -11.48 7.55 -1.70
C TRP A 100 -11.56 7.20 -3.18
N MET A 101 -10.95 6.09 -3.62
CA MET A 101 -11.01 5.62 -5.01
C MET A 101 -12.45 5.36 -5.46
N ILE A 102 -13.27 4.73 -4.61
CA ILE A 102 -14.68 4.49 -4.89
C ILE A 102 -15.42 5.83 -5.02
N ALA A 103 -15.22 6.76 -4.08
CA ALA A 103 -15.85 8.07 -4.11
C ALA A 103 -15.48 8.86 -5.37
N VAL A 104 -14.20 8.90 -5.74
CA VAL A 104 -13.69 9.54 -6.95
C VAL A 104 -14.32 8.93 -8.21
N GLY A 105 -14.38 7.60 -8.27
CA GLY A 105 -14.96 6.86 -9.39
C GLY A 105 -16.45 7.11 -9.59
N VAL A 106 -17.20 7.36 -8.50
CA VAL A 106 -18.63 7.71 -8.57
C VAL A 106 -18.85 9.18 -8.94
N VAL A 107 -18.00 10.10 -8.45
CA VAL A 107 -18.17 11.54 -8.67
C VAL A 107 -17.74 11.98 -10.08
N LEU A 108 -16.60 11.49 -10.59
CA LEU A 108 -16.08 11.89 -11.92
C LEU A 108 -17.07 11.72 -13.11
N PRO A 109 -17.83 10.61 -13.22
CA PRO A 109 -18.84 10.42 -14.26
C PRO A 109 -19.93 11.49 -14.25
N THR A 110 -20.32 11.95 -13.06
CA THR A 110 -21.43 12.91 -12.90
C THR A 110 -21.09 14.29 -13.45
N THR A 111 -19.83 14.71 -13.36
CA THR A 111 -19.33 15.95 -14.01
C THR A 111 -19.36 15.87 -15.54
N ARG A 112 -19.08 14.70 -16.14
CA ARG A 112 -19.16 14.53 -17.61
C ARG A 112 -20.61 14.45 -18.10
N ALA A 113 -21.49 13.79 -17.35
CA ALA A 113 -22.92 13.72 -17.68
C ALA A 113 -23.59 15.11 -17.59
N GLY A 114 -23.18 15.96 -16.63
CA GLY A 114 -23.63 17.34 -16.53
C GLY A 114 -23.24 18.19 -17.75
N ALA A 115 -21.99 18.10 -18.21
CA ALA A 115 -21.52 18.81 -19.40
C ALA A 115 -22.28 18.38 -20.67
N LYS A 116 -22.49 17.07 -20.85
CA LYS A 116 -23.22 16.54 -22.02
C LYS A 116 -24.70 16.96 -22.06
N ARG A 117 -25.32 17.21 -20.89
CA ARG A 117 -26.71 17.68 -20.79
C ARG A 117 -26.84 19.17 -21.13
N GLN A 118 -25.78 19.96 -20.93
CA GLN A 118 -25.75 21.38 -21.30
C GLN A 118 -25.55 21.60 -22.80
N GLU A 119 -24.88 20.69 -23.51
CA GLU A 119 -24.75 20.74 -24.98
C GLU A 119 -26.03 20.31 -25.72
N ALA A 120 -26.96 19.65 -25.02
CA ALA A 120 -28.21 19.12 -25.58
C ALA A 120 -29.46 19.96 -25.24
N ALA A 121 -29.29 21.11 -24.58
CA ALA A 121 -30.34 22.06 -24.20
C ALA A 121 -30.11 23.41 -24.89
#